data_AF-A0A6H2H931-F1
#
_entry.id   AF-A0A6H2H931-F1
#
_cell.length_a   1.000
_cell.length_b   1.000
_cell.length_c   1.000
_cell.angle_alpha   90.00
_cell.angle_beta   90.00
_cell.angle_gamma   90.00
#
_symmetry.space_group_name_H-M   'P 1'
#
loop_
_entity.id
_entity.type
_entity.pdbx_description
1 polymer ?
#
loop_
_entity_poly.entity_id
_entity_poly.type
_entity_poly.pdbx_seq_one_letter_code
_entity_poly.pdbx_strand_id
1 'polypeptide(L)'
;MEQLPISDHHLQPEIDGLRSKHPETQDLYREVCVLLFFRYGITPTANKLYQLVKKGSMSAPAEALNRFWENLRDKSRIRIEHPDLPQSLQDAAGEMVGALWQQAQSVSERGYQQLRDDASAASLQAQAKASQAEDLAAITEKRLNAAQSQLQSLAENLVDLKSALARTQGESSALQAQITAGIEQRRELQESHKLNQQSWQAELEQQRRASMVAQENSAADMRRVLLDIDRERLAGARLQKELAQTRSDSSVQSELQRQKFDEVQKQSHAVLLINTELDKKVEQLRAELKEQINKNEKVQLPNTKPVPLNASRVRKLNAARFK
;
A
#
# COMPACT_ATOMS: atom_id res chain seq x y z
N MET A 1 81.94 34.49 -39.85
CA MET A 1 82.32 34.55 -38.43
C MET A 1 81.83 35.86 -37.88
N GLU A 2 80.71 35.86 -37.15
CA GLU A 2 80.16 37.06 -36.50
C GLU A 2 81.10 37.48 -35.36
N GLN A 3 81.71 38.66 -35.51
CA GLN A 3 82.40 39.33 -34.39
C GLN A 3 81.33 39.96 -33.50
N LEU A 4 80.88 39.22 -32.47
CA LEU A 4 80.10 39.79 -31.38
C LEU A 4 80.97 40.89 -30.70
N PRO A 5 80.46 42.12 -30.50
CA PRO A 5 81.18 43.16 -29.79
C PRO A 5 81.26 42.77 -28.30
N ILE A 6 82.35 42.12 -27.91
CA ILE A 6 82.61 41.76 -26.52
C ILE A 6 82.69 43.08 -25.73
N SER A 7 81.70 43.29 -24.87
CA SER A 7 81.57 44.51 -24.09
C SER A 7 82.65 44.55 -23.00
N ASP A 8 83.29 45.71 -22.81
CA ASP A 8 84.35 45.95 -21.81
C ASP A 8 83.97 45.48 -20.39
N HIS A 9 82.67 45.38 -20.08
CA HIS A 9 82.11 44.87 -18.83
C HIS A 9 82.45 43.41 -18.52
N HIS A 10 82.64 42.54 -19.52
CA HIS A 10 83.04 41.15 -19.30
C HIS A 10 84.55 41.01 -19.08
N LEU A 11 85.35 41.97 -19.55
CA LEU A 11 86.81 41.96 -19.43
C LEU A 11 87.29 42.44 -18.06
N GLN A 12 86.61 43.43 -17.47
CA GLN A 12 86.96 44.00 -16.16
C GLN A 12 87.08 42.97 -15.01
N PRO A 13 86.13 42.03 -14.79
CA PRO A 13 86.22 41.07 -13.69
C PRO A 13 87.40 40.09 -13.83
N GLU A 14 87.72 39.66 -15.06
CA GLU A 14 88.87 38.80 -15.30
C GLU A 14 90.19 39.55 -15.09
N ILE A 15 90.23 40.84 -15.48
CA ILE A 15 91.39 41.71 -15.28
C ILE A 15 91.60 42.03 -13.79
N ASP A 16 90.53 42.21 -13.02
CA ASP A 16 90.62 42.37 -11.56
C ASP A 16 91.09 41.08 -10.86
N GLY A 17 90.68 39.91 -11.39
CA GLY A 17 91.23 38.62 -10.99
C GLY A 17 92.73 38.49 -11.27
N LEU A 18 93.20 38.95 -12.44
CA LEU A 18 94.62 39.00 -12.79
C LEU A 18 95.39 40.00 -11.92
N ARG A 19 94.80 41.15 -11.60
CA ARG A 19 95.39 42.17 -10.72
C ARG A 19 95.66 41.63 -9.31
N SER A 20 94.86 40.69 -8.84
CA SER A 20 95.06 40.05 -7.53
C SER A 20 96.20 39.03 -7.54
N LYS A 21 96.52 38.45 -8.70
CA LYS A 21 97.54 37.41 -8.86
C LYS A 21 98.91 37.96 -9.26
N HIS A 22 98.94 39.09 -9.98
CA HIS A 22 100.16 39.72 -10.46
C HIS A 22 100.32 41.12 -9.85
N PRO A 23 101.05 41.25 -8.73
CA PRO A 23 101.26 42.54 -8.07
C PRO A 23 102.17 43.47 -8.87
N GLU A 24 103.04 42.92 -9.71
CA GLU A 24 103.92 43.69 -10.59
C GLU A 24 103.17 44.23 -11.83
N THR A 25 103.39 45.51 -12.13
CA THR A 25 102.64 46.21 -13.18
C THR A 25 103.00 45.70 -14.58
N GLN A 26 104.25 45.30 -14.83
CA GLN A 26 104.69 44.79 -16.13
C GLN A 26 104.07 43.41 -16.46
N ASP A 27 104.06 42.51 -15.48
CA ASP A 27 103.46 41.19 -15.62
C ASP A 27 101.95 41.27 -15.81
N LEU A 28 101.29 42.18 -15.10
CA LEU A 28 99.86 42.43 -15.29
C LEU A 28 99.55 42.90 -16.72
N TYR A 29 100.36 43.80 -17.29
CA TYR A 29 100.19 44.23 -18.68
C TYR A 29 100.41 43.08 -19.67
N ARG A 30 101.38 42.21 -19.43
CA ARG A 30 101.65 41.05 -20.28
C ARG A 30 100.48 40.05 -20.27
N GLU A 31 99.95 39.70 -19.10
CA GLU A 31 98.83 38.76 -18.98
C GLU A 31 97.54 39.33 -19.58
N VAL A 32 97.31 40.64 -19.47
CA VAL A 32 96.19 41.30 -20.15
C VAL A 32 96.37 41.26 -21.68
N CYS A 33 97.58 41.44 -22.21
CA CYS A 33 97.85 41.22 -23.63
C CYS A 33 97.55 39.79 -24.07
N VAL A 34 97.94 38.78 -23.28
CA VAL A 34 97.66 37.36 -23.54
C VAL A 34 96.16 37.09 -23.55
N LEU A 35 95.43 37.59 -22.55
CA LEU A 35 93.99 37.44 -22.41
C LEU A 35 93.26 38.06 -23.60
N LEU A 36 93.58 39.31 -23.96
CA LEU A 36 92.95 40.00 -25.09
C LEU A 36 93.20 39.27 -26.41
N PHE A 37 94.44 38.87 -26.66
CA PHE A 37 94.83 38.29 -27.95
C PHE A 37 94.37 36.84 -28.11
N PHE A 38 94.63 35.95 -27.15
CA PHE A 38 94.37 34.52 -27.31
C PHE A 38 92.94 34.11 -26.97
N ARG A 39 92.33 34.74 -25.96
CA ARG A 39 91.00 34.32 -25.49
C ARG A 39 89.88 35.08 -26.18
N TYR A 40 90.11 36.36 -26.47
CA TYR A 40 89.09 37.23 -27.06
C TYR A 40 89.37 37.62 -28.52
N GLY A 41 90.56 37.34 -29.05
CA GLY A 41 90.91 37.67 -30.43
C GLY A 41 91.04 39.17 -30.71
N ILE A 42 91.19 40.00 -29.67
CA ILE A 42 91.30 41.46 -29.78
C ILE A 42 92.78 41.83 -29.83
N THR A 43 93.18 42.68 -30.79
CA THR A 43 94.56 43.18 -30.87
C THR A 43 94.85 44.14 -29.72
N PRO A 44 95.78 43.81 -28.79
CA PRO A 44 96.10 44.70 -27.69
C PRO A 44 96.69 46.00 -28.24
N THR A 45 96.15 47.14 -27.80
CA THR A 45 96.62 48.49 -28.15
C THR A 45 97.00 49.22 -26.87
N ALA A 46 98.03 50.06 -26.89
CA ALA A 46 98.53 50.78 -25.71
C ALA A 46 97.41 51.55 -24.96
N ASN A 47 96.53 52.24 -25.70
CA ASN A 47 95.39 52.96 -25.12
C ASN A 47 94.39 52.03 -24.41
N LYS A 48 94.10 50.86 -24.99
CA LYS A 48 93.14 49.90 -24.43
C LYS A 48 93.70 49.24 -23.16
N LEU A 49 94.99 48.87 -23.18
CA LEU A 49 95.70 48.35 -22.01
C LEU A 49 95.71 49.36 -20.86
N TYR A 50 95.99 50.63 -21.17
CA TYR A 50 95.96 51.71 -20.18
C TYR A 50 94.57 51.88 -19.56
N GLN A 51 93.51 51.90 -20.38
CA GLN A 51 92.12 52.05 -19.92
C GLN A 51 91.66 50.90 -19.00
N LEU A 52 92.17 49.69 -19.21
CA LEU A 52 91.78 48.51 -18.44
C LEU A 52 92.59 48.34 -17.15
N VAL A 53 93.91 48.55 -17.20
CA VAL A 53 94.80 48.30 -16.05
C VAL A 53 94.94 49.52 -15.13
N LYS A 54 94.85 50.75 -15.66
CA LYS A 54 94.92 52.03 -14.93
C LYS A 54 96.02 52.10 -13.84
N LYS A 55 97.20 51.52 -14.09
CA LYS A 55 98.36 51.50 -13.17
C LYS A 55 99.67 51.72 -13.93
N GLY A 56 100.58 52.53 -13.39
CA GLY A 56 101.92 52.76 -13.96
C GLY A 56 102.06 54.07 -14.74
N SER A 57 103.26 54.31 -15.28
CA SER A 57 103.56 55.49 -16.09
C SER A 57 102.91 55.40 -17.48
N MET A 58 102.79 56.55 -18.14
CA MET A 58 102.19 56.65 -19.48
C MET A 58 102.94 55.82 -20.55
N SER A 59 104.22 55.47 -20.33
CA SER A 59 105.05 54.68 -21.25
C SER A 59 105.00 53.16 -21.00
N ALA A 60 104.55 52.70 -19.83
CA ALA A 60 104.54 51.28 -19.46
C ALA A 60 103.66 50.37 -20.36
N PRO A 61 102.46 50.79 -20.82
CA PRO A 61 101.63 49.97 -21.70
C PRO A 61 102.26 49.71 -23.08
N ALA A 62 102.99 50.69 -23.60
CA ALA A 62 103.64 50.58 -24.92
C ALA A 62 104.84 49.63 -24.88
N GLU A 63 105.64 49.68 -23.81
CA GLU A 63 106.78 48.78 -23.63
C GLU A 63 106.33 47.32 -23.44
N ALA A 64 105.32 47.09 -22.60
CA ALA A 64 104.78 45.74 -22.38
C ALA A 64 104.15 45.15 -23.66
N LEU A 65 103.49 45.98 -24.46
CA LEU A 65 102.94 45.59 -25.76
C LEU A 65 104.05 45.22 -26.76
N ASN A 66 105.12 46.01 -26.85
CA ASN A 66 106.26 45.70 -27.73
C ASN A 66 106.92 44.38 -27.32
N ARG A 67 107.21 44.19 -26.03
CA ARG A 67 107.77 42.93 -25.50
C ARG A 67 106.85 41.74 -25.72
N PHE A 68 105.52 41.93 -25.63
CA PHE A 68 104.55 40.86 -25.93
C PHE A 68 104.63 40.43 -27.40
N TRP A 69 104.66 41.38 -28.34
CA TRP A 69 104.75 41.07 -29.76
C TRP A 69 106.10 40.46 -30.16
N GLU A 70 107.20 40.89 -29.55
CA GLU A 70 108.52 40.24 -29.72
C GLU A 70 108.47 38.78 -29.26
N ASN A 71 108.02 38.53 -28.02
CA ASN A 71 107.89 37.17 -27.49
C ASN A 71 106.94 36.29 -28.30
N LEU A 72 105.84 36.85 -28.81
CA LEU A 72 104.88 36.12 -29.63
C LEU A 72 105.49 35.75 -30.98
N ARG A 73 106.22 36.68 -31.62
CA ARG A 73 106.93 36.44 -32.89
C ARG A 73 108.06 35.42 -32.73
N ASP A 74 108.77 35.45 -31.61
CA ASP A 74 109.83 34.49 -31.33
C ASP A 74 109.27 33.08 -31.11
N LYS A 75 108.15 32.95 -30.39
CA LYS A 75 107.50 31.66 -30.12
C LYS A 75 106.67 31.11 -31.28
N SER A 76 106.13 31.97 -32.15
CA SER A 76 105.34 31.56 -33.32
C SER A 76 106.19 31.21 -34.54
N ARG A 77 107.50 31.51 -34.51
CA ARG A 77 108.44 31.06 -35.53
C ARG A 77 108.72 29.57 -35.35
N ILE A 78 107.93 28.72 -36.02
CA ILE A 78 108.42 27.42 -36.46
C ILE A 78 109.39 27.71 -37.62
N ARG A 79 110.59 28.21 -37.30
CA ARG A 79 111.70 28.15 -38.23
C ARG A 79 112.33 26.78 -38.05
N ILE A 80 112.36 25.99 -39.12
CA ILE A 80 113.25 24.83 -39.23
C ILE A 80 114.68 25.40 -39.39
N GLU A 81 115.22 26.07 -38.37
CA GLU A 81 116.64 26.44 -38.39
C GLU A 81 117.44 25.20 -37.98
N HIS A 82 117.64 24.30 -38.95
CA HIS A 82 118.80 23.42 -38.92
C HIS A 82 119.93 24.18 -39.63
N PRO A 83 121.07 24.47 -38.99
CA PRO A 83 122.09 25.39 -39.49
C PRO A 83 122.78 25.00 -40.82
N ASP A 84 122.42 23.84 -41.41
CA ASP A 84 123.00 23.30 -42.65
C ASP A 84 121.98 23.01 -43.76
N LEU A 85 120.70 23.43 -43.63
CA LEU A 85 119.67 23.10 -44.64
C LEU A 85 119.44 24.25 -45.64
N PRO A 86 119.59 24.03 -46.97
CA PRO A 86 119.31 25.06 -47.98
C PRO A 86 117.88 25.57 -47.93
N GLN A 87 117.72 26.89 -48.09
CA GLN A 87 116.42 27.57 -47.94
C GLN A 87 115.36 27.07 -48.93
N SER A 88 115.77 26.69 -50.15
CA SER A 88 114.88 26.10 -51.16
C SER A 88 114.25 24.77 -50.72
N LEU A 89 114.94 23.98 -49.90
CA LEU A 89 114.40 22.71 -49.38
C LEU A 89 113.43 22.95 -48.22
N GLN A 90 113.69 23.98 -47.39
CA GLN A 90 112.78 24.39 -46.32
C GLN A 90 111.45 24.91 -46.89
N ASP A 91 111.51 25.74 -47.92
CA ASP A 91 110.32 26.30 -48.57
C ASP A 91 109.47 25.18 -49.20
N ALA A 92 110.09 24.26 -49.95
CA ALA A 92 109.39 23.11 -50.54
C ALA A 92 108.76 22.18 -49.49
N ALA A 93 109.45 21.93 -48.37
CA ALA A 93 108.89 21.14 -47.28
C ALA A 93 107.73 21.85 -46.57
N GLY A 94 107.83 23.17 -46.37
CA GLY A 94 106.76 23.99 -45.82
C GLY A 94 105.51 24.02 -46.69
N GLU A 95 105.68 24.15 -48.01
CA GLU A 95 104.59 24.08 -48.99
C GLU A 95 103.89 22.71 -48.96
N MET A 96 104.65 21.61 -48.94
CA MET A 96 104.07 20.26 -48.88
C MET A 96 103.27 20.04 -47.58
N VAL A 97 103.82 20.44 -46.43
CA VAL A 97 103.11 20.31 -45.14
C VAL A 97 101.87 21.21 -45.12
N GLY A 98 101.96 22.42 -45.67
CA GLY A 98 100.82 23.33 -45.81
C GLY A 98 99.71 22.74 -46.69
N ALA A 99 100.07 22.15 -47.83
CA ALA A 99 99.12 21.49 -48.73
C ALA A 99 98.47 20.26 -48.08
N LEU A 100 99.24 19.42 -47.39
CA LEU A 100 98.72 18.26 -46.66
C LEU A 100 97.77 18.68 -45.53
N TRP A 101 98.11 19.74 -44.79
CA TRP A 101 97.26 20.30 -43.76
C TRP A 101 95.93 20.82 -44.33
N GLN A 102 95.98 21.61 -45.41
CA GLN A 102 94.78 22.10 -46.09
C GLN A 102 93.91 20.96 -46.62
N GLN A 103 94.53 19.92 -47.19
CA GLN A 103 93.81 18.75 -47.67
C GLN A 103 93.14 17.99 -46.51
N ALA A 104 93.86 17.72 -45.42
CA ALA A 104 93.32 17.07 -44.23
C ALA A 104 92.17 17.87 -43.60
N GLN A 105 92.32 19.21 -43.53
CA GLN A 105 91.28 20.12 -43.06
C GLN A 105 90.04 20.04 -43.96
N SER A 106 90.20 20.08 -45.28
CA SER A 106 89.08 20.00 -46.23
C SER A 106 88.32 18.67 -46.16
N VAL A 107 89.02 17.55 -45.91
CA VAL A 107 88.40 16.23 -45.77
C VAL A 107 87.66 16.13 -44.44
N SER A 108 88.25 16.66 -43.37
CA SER A 108 87.62 16.69 -42.04
C SER A 108 86.37 17.56 -42.02
N GLU A 109 86.41 18.73 -42.67
CA GLU A 109 85.25 19.62 -42.80
C GLU A 109 84.11 18.96 -43.59
N ARG A 110 84.43 18.28 -44.70
CA ARG A 110 83.43 17.51 -45.47
C ARG A 110 82.84 16.36 -44.66
N GLY A 111 83.66 15.59 -43.95
CA GLY A 111 83.19 14.50 -43.09
C GLY A 111 82.32 15.01 -41.93
N TYR A 112 82.69 16.14 -41.32
CA TYR A 112 81.89 16.79 -40.28
C TYR A 112 80.54 17.31 -40.81
N GLN A 113 80.52 17.93 -41.99
CA GLN A 113 79.29 18.37 -42.64
C GLN A 113 78.37 17.18 -42.93
N GLN A 114 78.89 16.08 -43.50
CA GLN A 114 78.11 14.86 -43.74
C GLN A 114 77.51 14.29 -42.47
N LEU A 115 78.30 14.14 -41.40
CA LEU A 115 77.80 13.64 -40.11
C LEU A 115 76.73 14.57 -39.51
N ARG A 116 76.88 15.88 -39.68
CA ARG A 116 75.89 16.86 -39.21
C ARG A 116 74.59 16.74 -40.00
N ASP A 117 74.67 16.59 -41.32
CA ASP A 117 73.51 16.43 -42.18
C ASP A 117 72.79 15.12 -41.88
N ASP A 118 73.52 14.01 -41.74
CA ASP A 118 72.98 12.70 -41.36
C ASP A 118 72.30 12.73 -39.99
N ALA A 119 72.93 13.36 -39.00
CA ALA A 119 72.35 13.52 -37.66
C ALA A 119 71.08 14.40 -37.70
N SER A 120 71.07 15.46 -38.51
CA SER A 120 69.90 16.31 -38.68
C SER A 120 68.74 15.57 -39.36
N ALA A 121 69.04 14.75 -40.38
CA ALA A 121 68.07 13.92 -41.08
C ALA A 121 67.50 12.85 -40.15
N ALA A 122 68.35 12.17 -39.37
CA ALA A 122 67.92 11.18 -38.38
C ALA A 122 67.03 11.81 -37.29
N SER A 123 67.38 13.00 -36.79
CA SER A 123 66.57 13.74 -35.82
C SER A 123 65.20 14.12 -36.39
N LEU A 124 65.13 14.62 -37.63
CA LEU A 124 63.87 14.95 -38.29
C LEU A 124 62.99 13.72 -38.50
N GLN A 125 63.57 12.60 -38.93
CA GLN A 125 62.85 11.34 -39.08
C GLN A 125 62.32 10.81 -37.74
N ALA A 126 63.12 10.90 -36.68
CA ALA A 126 62.71 10.50 -35.33
C ALA A 126 61.56 11.38 -34.82
N GLN A 127 61.64 12.71 -35.02
CA GLN A 127 60.58 13.64 -34.65
C GLN A 127 59.28 13.37 -35.42
N ALA A 128 59.36 13.11 -36.73
CA ALA A 128 58.19 12.79 -37.53
C ALA A 128 57.53 11.47 -37.11
N LYS A 129 58.32 10.45 -36.73
CA LYS A 129 57.77 9.19 -36.19
C LYS A 129 57.15 9.39 -34.81
N ALA A 130 57.77 10.21 -33.95
CA ALA A 130 57.22 10.54 -32.63
C ALA A 130 55.88 11.28 -32.76
N SER A 131 55.79 12.31 -33.61
CA SER A 131 54.54 13.03 -33.82
C SER A 131 53.43 12.13 -34.39
N GLN A 132 53.77 11.25 -35.35
CA GLN A 132 52.81 10.27 -35.87
C GLN A 132 52.33 9.30 -34.79
N ALA A 133 53.21 8.84 -33.90
CA ALA A 133 52.84 7.97 -32.79
C ALA A 133 51.94 8.68 -31.78
N GLU A 134 52.21 9.95 -31.49
CA GLU A 134 51.38 10.81 -30.63
C GLU A 134 49.98 11.03 -31.24
N ASP A 135 49.90 11.31 -32.54
CA ASP A 135 48.61 11.46 -33.24
C ASP A 135 47.78 10.17 -33.20
N LEU A 136 48.42 9.03 -33.45
CA LEU A 136 47.76 7.73 -33.37
C LEU A 136 47.30 7.41 -31.94
N ALA A 137 48.14 7.71 -30.92
CA ALA A 137 47.79 7.55 -29.52
C ALA A 137 46.59 8.44 -29.12
N ALA A 138 46.56 9.69 -29.57
CA ALA A 138 45.45 10.60 -29.31
C ALA A 138 44.14 10.12 -29.96
N ILE A 139 44.21 9.54 -31.16
CA ILE A 139 43.03 8.96 -31.84
C ILE A 139 42.55 7.70 -31.11
N THR A 140 43.44 6.81 -30.70
CA THR A 140 43.06 5.59 -29.98
C THR A 140 42.49 5.90 -28.60
N GLU A 141 43.06 6.88 -27.88
CA GLU A 141 42.53 7.35 -26.60
C GLU A 141 41.12 7.94 -26.75
N LYS A 142 40.88 8.78 -27.76
CA LYS A 142 39.52 9.29 -28.06
C LYS A 142 38.53 8.17 -28.34
N ARG A 143 38.93 7.16 -29.11
CA ARG A 143 38.09 5.98 -29.40
C ARG A 143 37.84 5.15 -28.15
N LEU A 144 38.85 4.97 -27.29
CA LEU A 144 38.72 4.25 -26.02
C LEU A 144 37.74 4.97 -25.10
N ASN A 145 37.87 6.28 -24.94
CA ASN A 145 36.98 7.09 -24.11
C ASN A 145 35.53 7.05 -24.64
N ALA A 146 35.34 7.11 -25.96
CA ALA A 146 34.02 6.96 -26.57
C ALA A 146 33.42 5.56 -26.37
N ALA A 147 34.23 4.50 -26.45
CA ALA A 147 33.78 3.14 -26.17
C ALA A 147 33.43 2.94 -24.68
N GLN A 148 34.22 3.54 -23.78
CA GLN A 148 33.93 3.50 -22.34
C GLN A 148 32.64 4.22 -21.98
N SER A 149 32.38 5.40 -22.55
CA SER A 149 31.11 6.12 -22.30
C SER A 149 29.91 5.36 -22.86
N GLN A 150 30.05 4.73 -24.04
CA GLN A 150 29.04 3.83 -24.58
C GLN A 150 28.78 2.64 -23.64
N LEU A 151 29.82 1.98 -23.15
CA LEU A 151 29.68 0.87 -22.21
C LEU A 151 29.01 1.29 -20.90
N GLN A 152 29.33 2.47 -20.35
CA GLN A 152 28.68 3.02 -19.16
C GLN A 152 27.18 3.25 -19.42
N SER A 153 26.82 3.89 -20.54
CA SER A 153 25.41 4.11 -20.89
C SER A 153 24.64 2.80 -21.08
N LEU A 154 25.27 1.77 -21.68
CA LEU A 154 24.65 0.46 -21.84
C LEU A 154 24.50 -0.25 -20.49
N ALA A 155 25.46 -0.10 -19.58
CA ALA A 155 25.37 -0.65 -18.23
C ALA A 155 24.23 -0.02 -17.42
N GLU A 156 24.06 1.31 -17.50
CA GLU A 156 22.93 2.04 -16.90
C GLU A 156 21.60 1.54 -17.47
N ASN A 157 21.46 1.48 -18.80
CA ASN A 157 20.28 0.94 -19.46
C ASN A 157 19.95 -0.50 -19.03
N LEU A 158 20.97 -1.34 -18.83
CA LEU A 158 20.77 -2.71 -18.33
C LEU A 158 20.28 -2.75 -16.88
N VAL A 159 20.74 -1.85 -16.02
CA VAL A 159 20.25 -1.73 -14.64
C VAL A 159 18.79 -1.28 -14.65
N ASP A 160 18.45 -0.28 -15.45
CA ASP A 160 17.08 0.23 -15.59
C ASP A 160 16.13 -0.86 -16.11
N LEU A 161 16.52 -1.57 -17.17
CA LEU A 161 15.74 -2.68 -17.73
C LEU A 161 15.55 -3.81 -16.72
N LYS A 162 16.59 -4.16 -15.95
CA LYS A 162 16.47 -5.16 -14.88
C LYS A 162 15.51 -4.71 -13.79
N SER A 163 15.55 -3.44 -13.39
CA SER A 163 14.62 -2.90 -12.39
C SER A 163 13.17 -2.91 -12.88
N ALA A 164 12.95 -2.55 -14.14
CA ALA A 164 11.64 -2.58 -14.78
C ALA A 164 11.11 -4.01 -14.90
N LEU A 165 11.96 -4.97 -15.25
CA LEU A 165 11.61 -6.39 -15.32
C LEU A 165 11.28 -6.95 -13.93
N ALA A 166 12.06 -6.61 -12.89
CA ALA A 166 11.75 -7.02 -11.53
C ALA A 166 10.40 -6.45 -11.05
N ARG A 167 10.09 -5.19 -11.41
CA ARG A 167 8.80 -4.56 -11.11
C ARG A 167 7.63 -5.29 -11.80
N THR A 168 7.73 -5.56 -13.10
CA THR A 168 6.66 -6.24 -13.83
C THR A 168 6.47 -7.69 -13.37
N GLN A 169 7.56 -8.39 -13.02
CA GLN A 169 7.48 -9.70 -12.38
C GLN A 169 6.80 -9.64 -11.01
N GLY A 170 7.13 -8.63 -10.20
CA GLY A 170 6.45 -8.36 -8.93
C GLY A 170 4.95 -8.13 -9.11
N GLU A 171 4.57 -7.24 -10.03
CA GLU A 171 3.16 -6.94 -10.36
C GLU A 171 2.42 -8.19 -10.86
N SER A 172 3.03 -8.97 -11.75
CA SER A 172 2.47 -10.23 -12.25
C SER A 172 2.25 -11.25 -11.12
N SER A 173 3.24 -11.43 -10.24
CA SER A 173 3.12 -12.33 -9.09
C SER A 173 2.02 -11.90 -8.11
N ALA A 174 1.87 -10.59 -7.88
CA ALA A 174 0.83 -10.04 -7.03
C ALA A 174 -0.57 -10.23 -7.63
N LEU A 175 -0.73 -9.98 -8.94
CA LEU A 175 -1.97 -10.26 -9.65
C LEU A 175 -2.32 -11.75 -9.61
N GLN A 176 -1.33 -12.62 -9.78
CA GLN A 176 -1.55 -14.06 -9.71
C GLN A 176 -1.97 -14.51 -8.30
N ALA A 177 -1.38 -13.94 -7.25
CA ALA A 177 -1.81 -14.18 -5.88
C ALA A 177 -3.25 -13.69 -5.63
N GLN A 178 -3.63 -12.52 -6.15
CA GLN A 178 -5.01 -12.01 -6.07
C GLN A 178 -6.00 -12.91 -6.80
N ILE A 179 -5.64 -13.43 -7.98
CA ILE A 179 -6.49 -14.37 -8.72
C ILE A 179 -6.69 -15.65 -7.91
N THR A 180 -5.62 -16.23 -7.35
CA THR A 180 -5.71 -17.44 -6.51
C THR A 180 -6.58 -17.21 -5.28
N ALA A 181 -6.35 -16.12 -4.55
CA ALA A 181 -7.17 -15.75 -3.40
C ALA A 181 -8.65 -15.54 -3.78
N GLY A 182 -8.91 -14.91 -4.93
CA GLY A 182 -10.27 -14.73 -5.45
C GLY A 182 -10.94 -16.05 -5.87
N ILE A 183 -10.18 -17.04 -6.36
CA ILE A 183 -10.69 -18.38 -6.64
C ILE A 183 -11.08 -19.09 -5.34
N GLU A 184 -10.22 -19.03 -4.32
CA GLU A 184 -10.48 -19.62 -3.00
C GLU A 184 -11.72 -18.99 -2.35
N GLN A 185 -11.81 -17.66 -2.30
CA GLN A 185 -13.00 -16.96 -1.79
C GLN A 185 -14.28 -17.33 -2.54
N ARG A 186 -14.23 -17.41 -3.88
CA ARG A 186 -15.39 -17.86 -4.67
C ARG A 186 -15.79 -19.29 -4.32
N ARG A 187 -14.83 -20.18 -4.09
CA ARG A 187 -15.10 -21.56 -3.70
C ARG A 187 -15.75 -21.63 -2.33
N GLU A 188 -15.22 -20.92 -1.34
CA GLU A 188 -15.80 -20.84 0.02
C GLU A 188 -17.23 -20.29 0.00
N LEU A 189 -17.48 -19.23 -0.78
CA LEU A 189 -18.82 -18.69 -0.97
C LEU A 189 -19.76 -19.70 -1.66
N GLN A 190 -19.28 -20.44 -2.66
CA GLN A 190 -20.09 -21.49 -3.30
C GLN A 190 -20.43 -22.62 -2.34
N GLU A 191 -19.48 -23.05 -1.50
CA GLU A 191 -19.70 -24.07 -0.48
C GLU A 191 -20.71 -23.60 0.59
N SER A 192 -20.58 -22.35 1.07
CA SER A 192 -21.55 -21.79 2.03
C SER A 192 -22.93 -21.58 1.42
N HIS A 193 -23.03 -21.13 0.17
CA HIS A 193 -24.30 -21.04 -0.56
C HIS A 193 -24.96 -22.41 -0.71
N LYS A 194 -24.21 -23.46 -1.06
CA LYS A 194 -24.74 -24.83 -1.14
C LYS A 194 -25.25 -25.32 0.22
N LEU A 195 -24.51 -25.08 1.29
CA LEU A 195 -24.90 -25.48 2.64
C LEU A 195 -26.18 -24.74 3.08
N ASN A 196 -26.26 -23.43 2.85
CA ASN A 196 -27.46 -22.64 3.13
C ASN A 196 -28.66 -23.07 2.30
N GLN A 197 -28.46 -23.44 1.02
CA GLN A 197 -29.53 -23.99 0.18
C GLN A 197 -30.05 -25.32 0.75
N GLN A 198 -29.16 -26.20 1.20
CA GLN A 198 -29.54 -27.48 1.80
C GLN A 198 -30.30 -27.29 3.11
N SER A 199 -29.83 -26.41 4.01
CA SER A 199 -30.52 -26.13 5.27
C SER A 199 -31.89 -25.51 5.04
N TRP A 200 -31.99 -24.56 4.11
CA TRP A 200 -33.26 -23.94 3.73
C TRP A 200 -34.24 -24.96 3.13
N GLN A 201 -33.77 -25.86 2.26
CA GLN A 201 -34.61 -26.93 1.71
C GLN A 201 -35.12 -27.86 2.82
N ALA A 202 -34.26 -28.25 3.77
CA ALA A 202 -34.67 -29.08 4.90
C ALA A 202 -35.71 -28.39 5.79
N GLU A 203 -35.53 -27.09 6.07
CA GLU A 203 -36.49 -26.30 6.85
C GLU A 203 -37.83 -26.15 6.10
N LEU A 204 -37.78 -25.91 4.78
CA LEU A 204 -38.98 -25.82 3.95
C LEU A 204 -39.75 -27.15 3.91
N GLU A 205 -39.05 -28.28 3.83
CA GLU A 205 -39.67 -29.60 3.96
C GLU A 205 -40.28 -29.82 5.34
N GLN A 206 -39.60 -29.41 6.41
CA GLN A 206 -40.12 -29.50 7.77
C GLN A 206 -41.40 -28.67 7.92
N GLN A 207 -41.43 -27.44 7.41
CA GLN A 207 -42.62 -26.58 7.42
C GLN A 207 -43.77 -27.19 6.59
N ARG A 208 -43.47 -27.78 5.43
CA ARG A 208 -44.48 -28.50 4.63
C ARG A 208 -45.07 -29.70 5.39
N ARG A 209 -44.23 -30.49 6.05
CA ARG A 209 -44.69 -31.62 6.88
C ARG A 209 -45.52 -31.15 8.06
N ALA A 210 -45.09 -30.10 8.77
CA ALA A 210 -45.83 -29.52 9.87
C ALA A 210 -47.20 -28.98 9.43
N SER A 211 -47.25 -28.29 8.28
CA SER A 211 -48.50 -27.81 7.69
C SER A 211 -49.42 -28.95 7.29
N MET A 212 -48.89 -30.05 6.73
CA MET A 212 -49.69 -31.23 6.37
C MET A 212 -50.29 -31.88 7.62
N VAL A 213 -49.49 -32.09 8.67
CA VAL A 213 -49.96 -32.64 9.95
C VAL A 213 -51.01 -31.73 10.60
N ALA A 214 -50.81 -30.40 10.57
CA ALA A 214 -51.79 -29.45 11.09
C ALA A 214 -53.12 -29.49 10.31
N GLN A 215 -53.07 -29.62 8.98
CA GLN A 215 -54.26 -29.81 8.14
C GLN A 215 -54.97 -31.13 8.43
N GLU A 216 -54.23 -32.23 8.61
CA GLU A 216 -54.79 -33.53 8.98
C GLU A 216 -55.47 -33.50 10.35
N ASN A 217 -54.83 -32.88 11.34
CA ASN A 217 -55.39 -32.70 12.68
C ASN A 217 -56.65 -31.83 12.64
N SER A 218 -56.62 -30.69 11.94
CA SER A 218 -57.80 -29.84 11.73
C SER A 218 -58.94 -30.60 11.04
N ALA A 219 -58.63 -31.40 10.02
CA ALA A 219 -59.62 -32.26 9.37
C ALA A 219 -60.18 -33.34 10.30
N ALA A 220 -59.34 -33.91 11.17
CA ALA A 220 -59.78 -34.87 12.19
C ALA A 220 -60.67 -34.22 13.25
N ASP A 221 -60.32 -33.02 13.73
CA ASP A 221 -61.11 -32.26 14.69
C ASP A 221 -62.45 -31.81 14.07
N MET A 222 -62.46 -31.36 12.81
CA MET A 222 -63.70 -31.08 12.08
C MET A 222 -64.60 -32.32 11.99
N ARG A 223 -64.04 -33.50 11.67
CA ARG A 223 -64.80 -34.76 11.67
C ARG A 223 -65.37 -35.08 13.05
N ARG A 224 -64.60 -34.91 14.12
CA ARG A 224 -65.05 -35.11 15.51
C ARG A 224 -66.19 -34.18 15.87
N VAL A 225 -66.03 -32.88 15.61
CA VAL A 225 -67.07 -31.87 15.87
C VAL A 225 -68.34 -32.16 15.10
N LEU A 226 -68.26 -32.58 13.82
CA LEU A 226 -69.44 -32.98 13.05
C LEU A 226 -70.18 -34.18 13.67
N LEU A 227 -69.44 -35.20 14.12
CA LEU A 227 -70.04 -36.34 14.81
C LEU A 227 -70.69 -35.95 16.14
N ASP A 228 -70.07 -35.05 16.89
CA ASP A 228 -70.65 -34.55 18.15
C ASP A 228 -71.89 -33.69 17.89
N ILE A 229 -71.91 -32.86 16.85
CA ILE A 229 -73.12 -32.15 16.40
C ILE A 229 -74.24 -33.14 16.05
N ASP A 230 -73.93 -34.22 15.33
CA ASP A 230 -74.94 -35.22 14.97
C ASP A 230 -75.44 -36.00 16.20
N ARG A 231 -74.57 -36.30 17.17
CA ARG A 231 -74.96 -36.86 18.47
C ARG A 231 -75.87 -35.92 19.25
N GLU A 232 -75.53 -34.64 19.34
CA GLU A 232 -76.34 -33.61 19.99
C GLU A 232 -77.68 -33.42 19.28
N ARG A 233 -77.72 -33.48 17.95
CA ARG A 233 -78.98 -33.46 17.17
C ARG A 233 -79.85 -34.67 17.45
N LEU A 234 -79.27 -35.88 17.51
CA LEU A 234 -80.00 -37.10 17.85
C LEU A 234 -80.51 -37.08 19.29
N ALA A 235 -79.70 -36.61 20.24
CA ALA A 235 -80.10 -36.43 21.63
C ALA A 235 -81.21 -35.39 21.76
N GLY A 236 -81.08 -34.24 21.09
CA GLY A 236 -82.11 -33.21 20.99
C GLY A 236 -83.41 -33.73 20.39
N ALA A 237 -83.36 -34.52 19.32
CA ALA A 237 -84.54 -35.14 18.72
C ALA A 237 -85.21 -36.17 19.65
N ARG A 238 -84.43 -36.93 20.44
CA ARG A 238 -84.96 -37.83 21.48
C ARG A 238 -85.65 -37.05 22.59
N LEU A 239 -84.99 -36.03 23.13
CA LEU A 239 -85.57 -35.15 24.15
C LEU A 239 -86.84 -34.45 23.65
N GLN A 240 -86.89 -34.01 22.39
CA GLN A 240 -88.11 -33.45 21.79
C GLN A 240 -89.25 -34.47 21.72
N LYS A 241 -88.96 -35.74 21.37
CA LYS A 241 -89.96 -36.81 21.39
C LYS A 241 -90.44 -37.12 22.81
N GLU A 242 -89.56 -37.19 23.78
CA GLU A 242 -89.90 -37.39 25.20
C GLU A 242 -90.73 -36.21 25.73
N LEU A 243 -90.40 -34.96 25.37
CA LEU A 243 -91.20 -33.78 25.68
C LEU A 243 -92.58 -33.81 25.01
N ALA A 244 -92.67 -34.23 23.75
CA ALA A 244 -93.96 -34.39 23.07
C ALA A 244 -94.80 -35.50 23.72
N GLN A 245 -94.18 -36.61 24.11
CA GLN A 245 -94.84 -37.73 24.78
C GLN A 245 -95.32 -37.32 26.18
N THR A 246 -94.48 -36.70 27.00
CA THR A 246 -94.89 -36.19 28.32
C THR A 246 -95.96 -35.10 28.21
N ARG A 247 -95.92 -34.24 27.18
CA ARG A 247 -97.02 -33.31 26.88
C ARG A 247 -98.31 -34.05 26.54
N SER A 248 -98.25 -35.06 25.68
CA SER A 248 -99.40 -35.92 25.34
C SER A 248 -99.93 -36.65 26.57
N ASP A 249 -99.07 -37.22 27.40
CA ASP A 249 -99.45 -37.90 28.63
C ASP A 249 -100.07 -36.90 29.61
N SER A 250 -99.50 -35.69 29.73
CA SER A 250 -100.06 -34.63 30.57
C SER A 250 -101.41 -34.13 30.06
N SER A 251 -101.63 -34.07 28.74
CA SER A 251 -102.93 -33.70 28.16
C SER A 251 -103.95 -34.80 28.38
N VAL A 252 -103.58 -36.07 28.16
CA VAL A 252 -104.44 -37.23 28.47
C VAL A 252 -104.78 -37.27 29.96
N GLN A 253 -103.80 -37.05 30.84
CA GLN A 253 -104.04 -36.95 32.28
C GLN A 253 -104.95 -35.76 32.62
N SER A 254 -104.76 -34.61 32.00
CA SER A 254 -105.63 -33.43 32.19
C SER A 254 -107.06 -33.70 31.71
N GLU A 255 -107.23 -34.41 30.59
CA GLU A 255 -108.52 -34.86 30.09
C GLU A 255 -109.17 -35.87 31.03
N LEU A 256 -108.43 -36.84 31.56
CA LEU A 256 -108.91 -37.78 32.57
C LEU A 256 -109.31 -37.06 33.86
N GLN A 257 -108.52 -36.08 34.32
CA GLN A 257 -108.86 -35.25 35.48
C GLN A 257 -110.12 -34.41 35.20
N ARG A 258 -110.27 -33.87 33.99
CA ARG A 258 -111.47 -33.14 33.56
C ARG A 258 -112.69 -34.06 33.49
N GLN A 259 -112.57 -35.27 32.96
CA GLN A 259 -113.63 -36.27 32.96
C GLN A 259 -114.03 -36.67 34.39
N LYS A 260 -113.06 -36.92 35.27
CA LYS A 260 -113.32 -37.16 36.70
C LYS A 260 -114.02 -35.97 37.36
N PHE A 261 -113.61 -34.74 37.04
CA PHE A 261 -114.26 -33.53 37.52
C PHE A 261 -115.71 -33.43 37.01
N ASP A 262 -115.95 -33.69 35.73
CA ASP A 262 -117.29 -33.70 35.13
C ASP A 262 -118.16 -34.80 35.73
N GLU A 263 -117.61 -35.99 36.05
CA GLU A 263 -118.31 -37.05 36.77
C GLU A 263 -118.68 -36.64 38.19
N VAL A 264 -117.74 -36.06 38.94
CA VAL A 264 -118.01 -35.52 40.28
C VAL A 264 -119.04 -34.39 40.22
N GLN A 265 -118.99 -33.54 39.18
CA GLN A 265 -119.98 -32.48 38.96
C GLN A 265 -121.36 -33.06 38.64
N LYS A 266 -121.46 -34.11 37.82
CA LYS A 266 -122.71 -34.84 37.58
C LYS A 266 -123.24 -35.51 38.86
N GLN A 267 -122.38 -36.10 39.67
CA GLN A 267 -122.76 -36.64 40.98
C GLN A 267 -123.27 -35.54 41.91
N SER A 268 -122.62 -34.38 41.94
CA SER A 268 -123.08 -33.20 42.69
C SER A 268 -124.43 -32.68 42.19
N HIS A 269 -124.63 -32.61 40.87
CA HIS A 269 -125.93 -32.24 40.27
C HIS A 269 -127.02 -33.28 40.57
N ALA A 270 -126.69 -34.57 40.59
CA ALA A 270 -127.62 -35.62 41.00
C ALA A 270 -128.00 -35.50 42.48
N VAL A 271 -127.05 -35.18 43.36
CA VAL A 271 -127.32 -34.89 44.77
C VAL A 271 -128.20 -33.65 44.92
N LEU A 272 -127.98 -32.59 44.13
CA LEU A 272 -128.85 -31.41 44.10
C LEU A 272 -130.28 -31.76 43.66
N LEU A 273 -130.45 -32.57 42.61
CA LEU A 273 -131.77 -33.04 42.16
C LEU A 273 -132.47 -33.85 43.25
N ILE A 274 -131.77 -34.80 43.87
CA ILE A 274 -132.30 -35.59 44.99
C ILE A 274 -132.67 -34.69 46.16
N ASN A 275 -131.87 -33.66 46.47
CA ASN A 275 -132.22 -32.68 47.50
C ASN A 275 -133.47 -31.87 47.10
N THR A 276 -133.63 -31.46 45.84
CA THR A 276 -134.87 -30.78 45.40
C THR A 276 -136.09 -31.70 45.41
N GLU A 277 -135.92 -33.00 45.18
CA GLU A 277 -137.00 -33.99 45.29
C GLU A 277 -137.35 -34.28 46.75
N LEU A 278 -136.35 -34.31 47.64
CA LEU A 278 -136.56 -34.40 49.09
C LEU A 278 -137.24 -33.15 49.62
N ASP A 279 -136.85 -31.94 49.16
CA ASP A 279 -137.51 -30.69 49.52
C ASP A 279 -138.97 -30.68 49.06
N LYS A 280 -139.27 -31.18 47.86
CA LYS A 280 -140.65 -31.36 47.37
C LYS A 280 -141.45 -32.39 48.19
N LYS A 281 -140.83 -33.49 48.60
CA LYS A 281 -141.46 -34.47 49.52
C LYS A 281 -141.69 -33.91 50.92
N VAL A 282 -140.79 -33.07 51.41
CA VAL A 282 -140.95 -32.35 52.69
C VAL A 282 -142.06 -31.31 52.60
N GLU A 283 -142.24 -30.63 51.46
CA GLU A 283 -143.37 -29.73 51.22
C GLU A 283 -144.71 -30.49 51.11
N GLN A 284 -144.74 -31.66 50.48
CA GLN A 284 -145.93 -32.53 50.41
C GLN A 284 -146.35 -33.04 51.80
N LEU A 285 -145.40 -33.50 52.63
CA LEU A 285 -145.68 -33.92 54.00
C LEU A 285 -146.12 -32.75 54.91
N ARG A 286 -145.65 -31.52 54.64
CA ARG A 286 -146.10 -30.30 55.34
C ARG A 286 -147.51 -29.86 54.91
N ALA A 287 -147.95 -30.19 53.70
CA ALA A 287 -149.31 -29.95 53.22
C ALA A 287 -150.30 -30.95 53.81
N GLU A 288 -149.93 -32.24 53.89
CA GLU A 288 -150.73 -33.30 54.53
C GLU A 288 -150.93 -33.06 56.04
N LEU A 289 -149.94 -32.51 56.74
CA LEU A 289 -150.05 -32.16 58.16
C LEU A 289 -151.00 -30.98 58.42
N LYS A 290 -151.17 -30.06 57.46
CA LYS A 290 -152.08 -28.90 57.57
C LYS A 290 -153.55 -29.27 57.38
N GLU A 291 -153.84 -30.35 56.66
CA GLU A 291 -155.22 -30.78 56.39
C GLU A 291 -155.82 -31.61 57.54
N GLN A 292 -154.98 -32.31 58.31
CA GLN A 292 -155.44 -33.10 59.48
C GLN A 292 -155.67 -32.26 60.75
N ILE A 293 -155.11 -31.05 60.85
CA ILE A 293 -155.23 -30.18 62.04
C ILE A 293 -156.61 -29.48 62.14
N ASN A 294 -157.44 -29.49 61.09
CA ASN A 294 -158.63 -28.63 61.03
C ASN A 294 -159.98 -29.32 61.35
N LYS A 295 -160.01 -30.59 61.79
CA LYS A 295 -161.29 -31.32 62.00
C LYS A 295 -161.57 -31.92 63.37
N ASN A 296 -160.67 -31.92 64.35
CA ASN A 296 -161.02 -32.39 65.69
C ASN A 296 -160.14 -31.75 66.76
N GLU A 297 -160.72 -30.86 67.58
CA GLU A 297 -160.68 -30.98 69.05
C GLU A 297 -161.50 -29.87 69.75
N LYS A 298 -162.71 -30.23 70.18
CA LYS A 298 -163.41 -29.60 71.31
C LYS A 298 -163.01 -30.35 72.58
N VAL A 299 -162.39 -29.61 73.52
CA VAL A 299 -162.64 -29.57 74.99
C VAL A 299 -162.42 -30.89 75.75
N GLN A 300 -161.25 -31.13 76.38
CA GLN A 300 -160.74 -30.67 77.70
C GLN A 300 -161.14 -31.51 78.94
N LEU A 301 -160.11 -31.77 79.78
CA LEU A 301 -160.01 -31.93 81.26
C LEU A 301 -159.20 -33.21 81.64
N PRO A 302 -158.57 -33.31 82.84
CA PRO A 302 -157.73 -32.34 83.57
C PRO A 302 -156.47 -32.97 84.28
N ASN A 303 -155.53 -32.09 84.67
CA ASN A 303 -154.61 -32.09 85.83
C ASN A 303 -153.98 -33.38 86.39
N THR A 304 -152.63 -33.39 86.42
CA THR A 304 -151.83 -33.36 87.67
C THR A 304 -150.55 -32.53 87.49
N LYS A 305 -150.19 -31.79 88.55
CA LYS A 305 -149.05 -30.88 88.77
C LYS A 305 -148.16 -31.52 89.88
N PRO A 306 -147.10 -30.87 90.41
CA PRO A 306 -145.98 -30.13 89.80
C PRO A 306 -144.63 -30.49 90.49
N VAL A 307 -143.51 -29.84 90.10
CA VAL A 307 -142.44 -29.24 90.96
C VAL A 307 -141.21 -28.87 90.08
N PRO A 308 -140.44 -27.81 90.41
CA PRO A 308 -140.04 -26.82 89.38
C PRO A 308 -138.54 -26.46 89.30
N LEU A 309 -138.23 -25.68 88.25
CA LEU A 309 -137.33 -24.51 88.13
C LEU A 309 -135.94 -24.54 88.79
N ASN A 310 -134.89 -24.37 87.97
CA ASN A 310 -134.06 -23.17 88.10
C ASN A 310 -133.29 -22.80 86.82
N ALA A 311 -133.00 -21.50 86.71
CA ALA A 311 -132.56 -20.81 85.51
C ALA A 311 -131.04 -20.61 85.39
N SER A 312 -130.62 -20.20 84.19
CA SER A 312 -129.58 -19.18 83.89
C SER A 312 -128.18 -19.62 83.40
N ARG A 313 -127.92 -19.17 82.16
CA ARG A 313 -126.77 -18.34 81.70
C ARG A 313 -125.40 -18.94 81.30
N VAL A 314 -125.05 -18.63 80.04
CA VAL A 314 -123.85 -17.90 79.54
C VAL A 314 -122.54 -18.68 79.25
N ARG A 315 -122.30 -18.90 77.94
CA ARG A 315 -121.23 -18.31 77.08
C ARG A 315 -119.75 -18.47 77.48
N LYS A 316 -118.93 -19.10 76.61
CA LYS A 316 -117.85 -18.51 75.77
C LYS A 316 -116.74 -19.52 75.35
N LEU A 317 -116.40 -19.46 74.05
CA LEU A 317 -115.07 -19.43 73.38
C LEU A 317 -113.90 -20.31 73.90
N ASN A 318 -113.22 -21.10 73.04
CA ASN A 318 -112.12 -20.69 72.13
C ASN A 318 -111.20 -21.86 71.65
N ALA A 319 -110.79 -21.76 70.38
CA ALA A 319 -109.43 -21.92 69.80
C ALA A 319 -108.66 -23.27 69.72
N ALA A 320 -108.18 -23.53 68.47
CA ALA A 320 -106.83 -23.98 68.03
C ALA A 320 -106.40 -25.45 68.34
N ARG A 321 -105.55 -26.18 67.57
CA ARG A 321 -104.52 -25.86 66.56
C ARG A 321 -103.91 -27.18 65.97
N PHE A 322 -103.27 -27.09 64.79
CA PHE A 322 -102.23 -27.98 64.18
C PHE A 322 -102.62 -29.44 63.80
N LYS A 323 -102.30 -30.00 62.62
CA LYS A 323 -101.30 -29.75 61.57
C LYS A 323 -101.93 -29.78 60.18
#